data_AF-A0A531LVV0-F1
#
_entry.id   AF-A0A531LVV0-F1
#
_cell.length_a   1.000
_cell.length_b   1.000
_cell.length_c   1.000
_cell.angle_alpha   90.00
_cell.angle_beta   90.00
_cell.angle_gamma   90.00
#
_symmetry.space_group_name_H-M   'P 1'
#
loop_
_entity.id
_entity.type
_entity.pdbx_description
1 polymer ?
#
loop_
_entity_poly.entity_id
_entity_poly.type
_entity_poly.pdbx_seq_one_letter_code
_entity_poly.pdbx_strand_id
1 'polypeptide(L)'
;VAMLLSAHKMRWKSAVLLLLLALANVWTAYAAGANTLMAARALAGLAEGGLVAVATELIARSRRAERIGGFFVTMQTLAQCALALLLALYVIPATGSAGGFLVLAVVCVLSLVIAFAVPADYADLPK
;
A
#
# COMPACT_ATOMS: atom_id res chain seq x y z
N VAL A 1 -5.11 -16.08 -6.74
CA VAL A 1 -5.46 -14.94 -5.85
C VAL A 1 -5.84 -13.68 -6.65
N ALA A 2 -5.10 -13.31 -7.71
CA ALA A 2 -5.45 -12.20 -8.61
C ALA A 2 -6.88 -12.29 -9.20
N MET A 3 -7.33 -13.50 -9.55
CA MET A 3 -8.69 -13.76 -10.07
C MET A 3 -9.85 -13.60 -9.06
N LEU A 4 -9.59 -13.42 -7.76
CA LEU A 4 -10.65 -13.31 -6.75
C LEU A 4 -11.12 -11.86 -6.51
N LEU A 5 -10.32 -10.87 -6.92
CA LEU A 5 -10.69 -9.46 -6.84
C LEU A 5 -11.54 -9.10 -8.06
N SER A 6 -12.85 -9.38 -7.97
CA SER A 6 -13.85 -9.02 -8.98
C SER A 6 -13.66 -7.57 -9.49
N ALA A 7 -13.70 -7.37 -10.81
CA ALA A 7 -13.33 -6.15 -11.54
C ALA A 7 -14.28 -4.94 -11.34
N HIS A 8 -15.12 -4.99 -10.29
CA HIS A 8 -16.12 -3.98 -9.99
C HIS A 8 -15.80 -3.28 -8.66
N LYS A 9 -15.96 -1.95 -8.62
CA LYS A 9 -15.72 -1.07 -7.46
C LYS A 9 -14.27 -1.06 -6.93
N MET A 10 -13.27 -1.02 -7.82
CA MET A 10 -11.86 -1.03 -7.39
C MET A 10 -11.47 0.18 -6.53
N ARG A 11 -12.08 1.35 -6.76
CA ARG A 11 -11.89 2.53 -5.88
C ARG A 11 -12.18 2.21 -4.41
N TRP A 12 -13.28 1.51 -4.16
CA TRP A 12 -13.68 1.17 -2.81
C TRP A 12 -12.76 0.11 -2.19
N LYS A 13 -12.33 -0.87 -2.98
CA LYS A 13 -11.42 -1.94 -2.52
C LYS A 13 -10.05 -1.37 -2.18
N SER A 14 -9.48 -0.51 -3.03
CA SER A 14 -8.21 0.16 -2.76
C SER A 14 -8.31 1.09 -1.55
N ALA A 15 -9.42 1.83 -1.40
CA ALA A 15 -9.65 2.66 -0.22
C ALA A 15 -9.75 1.84 1.07
N VAL A 16 -10.47 0.72 1.06
CA VAL A 16 -10.57 -0.20 2.21
C VAL A 16 -9.21 -0.81 2.55
N LEU A 17 -8.43 -1.25 1.56
CA LEU A 17 -7.08 -1.80 1.78
C LEU A 17 -6.13 -0.74 2.37
N LEU A 18 -6.18 0.50 1.88
CA LEU A 18 -5.38 1.61 2.42
C LEU A 18 -5.81 1.97 3.85
N LEU A 19 -7.11 1.97 4.15
CA LEU A 19 -7.61 2.19 5.50
C LEU A 19 -7.18 1.06 6.46
N LEU A 20 -7.28 -0.19 6.04
CA LEU A 20 -6.82 -1.34 6.82
C LEU A 20 -5.31 -1.27 7.08
N LEU A 21 -4.53 -0.90 6.06
CA LEU A 21 -3.08 -0.70 6.19
C LEU A 21 -2.75 0.45 7.15
N ALA A 22 -3.47 1.58 7.06
CA ALA A 22 -3.29 2.70 7.98
C ALA A 22 -3.59 2.29 9.43
N LEU A 23 -4.71 1.60 9.67
CA LEU A 23 -5.09 1.09 10.99
C LEU A 23 -4.06 0.08 11.53
N ALA A 24 -3.56 -0.82 10.68
CA ALA A 24 -2.53 -1.78 11.07
C ALA A 24 -1.20 -1.11 11.44
N ASN A 25 -0.83 -0.02 10.75
CA ASN A 25 0.34 0.78 11.09
C ASN A 25 0.17 1.52 12.43
N VAL A 26 -0.99 2.13 12.67
CA VAL A 26 -1.30 2.75 13.98
C VAL A 26 -1.28 1.70 15.09
N TRP A 27 -1.92 0.55 14.88
CA TRP A 27 -1.93 -0.53 15.87
C TRP A 27 -0.52 -1.01 16.19
N THR A 28 0.35 -1.10 15.19
CA THR A 28 1.75 -1.46 15.43
C THR A 28 2.50 -0.40 16.25
N ALA A 29 2.22 0.88 16.04
CA ALA A 29 2.85 1.96 16.82
C ALA A 29 2.57 1.84 18.33
N TYR A 30 1.42 1.27 18.70
CA TYR A 30 0.99 1.08 20.09
C TYR A 30 1.08 -0.38 20.58
N ALA A 31 1.54 -1.30 19.74
CA ALA A 31 1.62 -2.71 20.10
C ALA A 31 2.81 -2.96 21.03
N ALA A 32 2.52 -3.18 22.32
CA ALA A 32 3.55 -3.45 23.33
C ALA A 32 4.00 -4.92 23.39
N GLY A 33 3.24 -5.86 22.81
CA GLY A 33 3.51 -7.30 22.88
C GLY A 33 3.88 -7.94 21.54
N ALA A 34 4.74 -8.96 21.56
CA ALA A 34 5.20 -9.68 20.36
C ALA A 34 4.05 -10.27 19.55
N ASN A 35 3.05 -10.88 20.19
CA ASN A 35 1.87 -11.42 19.49
C ASN A 35 1.03 -10.33 18.82
N THR A 36 0.83 -9.19 19.48
CA THR A 36 0.10 -8.05 18.91
C THR A 36 0.85 -7.41 17.74
N LEU A 37 2.18 -7.35 17.82
CA LEU A 37 3.05 -6.89 16.73
C LEU A 37 2.96 -7.82 15.52
N MET A 38 3.05 -9.14 15.73
CA MET A 38 2.93 -10.14 14.66
C MET A 38 1.56 -10.07 13.98
N ALA A 39 0.47 -9.97 14.74
CA ALA A 39 -0.88 -9.84 14.19
C ALA A 39 -1.06 -8.56 13.36
N ALA A 40 -0.60 -7.42 13.88
CA ALA A 40 -0.66 -6.15 13.16
C ALA A 40 0.17 -6.17 11.86
N ARG A 41 1.33 -6.84 11.88
CA ARG A 41 2.17 -7.03 10.69
C ARG A 41 1.57 -7.99 9.67
N ALA A 42 0.93 -9.07 10.11
CA ALA A 42 0.23 -9.98 9.21
C ALA A 42 -0.90 -9.24 8.46
N LEU A 43 -1.69 -8.43 9.18
CA LEU A 43 -2.74 -7.61 8.58
C LEU A 43 -2.18 -6.56 7.62
N ALA A 44 -1.10 -5.88 8.00
CA ALA A 44 -0.44 -4.91 7.12
C ALA A 44 0.07 -5.58 5.82
N GLY A 45 0.73 -6.74 5.93
CA GLY A 45 1.22 -7.48 4.76
C GLY A 45 0.09 -7.98 3.84
N LEU A 46 -1.04 -8.42 4.40
CA LEU A 46 -2.21 -8.79 3.61
C LEU A 46 -2.80 -7.59 2.86
N ALA A 47 -2.90 -6.43 3.52
CA ALA A 47 -3.42 -5.22 2.90
C ALA A 47 -2.50 -4.70 1.79
N GLU A 48 -1.20 -4.68 2.04
CA GLU A 48 -0.18 -4.26 1.07
C GLU A 48 -0.13 -5.22 -0.13
N GLY A 49 -0.11 -6.53 0.12
CA GLY A 49 -0.17 -7.54 -0.95
C GLY A 49 -1.43 -7.42 -1.81
N GLY A 50 -2.57 -7.05 -1.22
CA GLY A 50 -3.80 -6.73 -1.94
C GLY A 50 -3.65 -5.53 -2.87
N LEU A 51 -3.03 -4.44 -2.40
CA LEU A 51 -2.75 -3.25 -3.21
C LEU A 51 -1.80 -3.54 -4.37
N VAL A 52 -0.75 -4.34 -4.14
CA VAL A 52 0.17 -4.78 -5.19
C VAL A 52 -0.56 -5.64 -6.23
N ALA A 53 -1.43 -6.57 -5.81
CA ALA A 53 -2.22 -7.38 -6.74
C ALA A 53 -3.15 -6.53 -7.64
N VAL A 54 -3.79 -5.51 -7.07
CA VAL A 54 -4.62 -4.53 -7.82
C VAL A 54 -3.78 -3.78 -8.86
N ALA A 55 -2.57 -3.33 -8.49
CA ALA A 55 -1.64 -2.68 -9.40
C ALA A 55 -1.16 -3.62 -10.51
N THR A 56 -0.80 -4.87 -10.18
CA THR A 56 -0.41 -5.89 -11.17
C THR A 56 -1.52 -6.17 -12.17
N GLU A 57 -2.79 -6.25 -11.74
CA GLU A 57 -3.94 -6.39 -12.64
C GLU A 57 -4.08 -5.21 -13.63
N LEU A 58 -3.86 -3.95 -13.17
CA LEU A 58 -3.88 -2.77 -14.07
C LEU A 58 -2.75 -2.81 -15.09
N ILE A 59 -1.56 -3.22 -14.64
CA ILE A 59 -0.38 -3.34 -15.50
C ILE A 59 -0.61 -4.40 -16.57
N ALA A 60 -1.14 -5.57 -16.18
CA ALA A 60 -1.42 -6.68 -17.09
C ALA A 60 -2.41 -6.31 -18.19
N ARG A 61 -3.39 -5.44 -17.90
CA ARG A 61 -4.40 -4.98 -18.87
C ARG A 61 -3.96 -3.78 -19.71
N SER A 62 -2.76 -3.25 -19.47
CA SER A 62 -2.26 -2.07 -20.18
C SER A 62 -1.57 -2.45 -21.50
N ARG A 63 -1.75 -1.61 -22.54
CA ARG A 63 -1.15 -1.82 -23.89
C ARG A 63 0.37 -2.01 -23.91
N ARG A 64 1.09 -1.59 -22.86
CA ARG A 64 2.55 -1.75 -22.71
C ARG A 64 2.89 -2.25 -21.29
N ALA A 65 2.37 -3.43 -20.94
CA ALA A 65 2.51 -4.03 -19.62
C ALA A 65 3.98 -4.10 -19.14
N GLU A 66 4.91 -4.49 -20.01
CA GLU A 66 6.34 -4.61 -19.67
C GLU A 66 6.94 -3.28 -19.19
N ARG A 67 6.68 -2.19 -19.92
CA ARG A 67 7.20 -0.86 -19.57
C ARG A 67 6.55 -0.31 -18.31
N ILE A 68 5.23 -0.48 -18.16
CA ILE A 68 4.50 0.05 -16.99
C ILE A 68 4.85 -0.75 -15.73
N GLY A 69 5.05 -2.07 -15.86
CA GLY A 69 5.53 -2.92 -14.78
C GLY A 69 6.93 -2.51 -14.28
N GLY A 70 7.85 -2.25 -15.21
CA GLY A 70 9.17 -1.70 -14.86
C GLY A 70 9.10 -0.34 -14.14
N PHE A 71 8.23 0.56 -14.62
CA PHE A 71 7.98 1.85 -13.95
C PHE A 71 7.42 1.67 -12.55
N PHE A 72 6.46 0.76 -12.36
CA PHE A 72 5.85 0.47 -11.06
C PHE A 72 6.90 0.03 -10.03
N VAL A 73 7.70 -0.99 -10.36
CA VAL A 73 8.76 -1.49 -9.45
C VAL A 73 9.81 -0.43 -9.17
N THR A 74 10.21 0.33 -10.19
CA THR A 74 11.24 1.38 -10.03
C THR A 74 10.75 2.51 -9.13
N MET A 75 9.53 3.00 -9.36
CA MET A 75 8.93 4.07 -8.57
C MET A 75 8.63 3.61 -7.14
N GLN A 76 8.14 2.38 -6.96
CA GLN A 76 7.95 1.77 -5.64
C GLN A 76 9.27 1.68 -4.86
N THR A 77 10.32 1.16 -5.50
CA THR A 77 11.65 1.03 -4.87
C THR A 77 12.22 2.39 -4.49
N LEU A 78 12.13 3.38 -5.38
CA LEU A 78 12.60 4.74 -5.11
C LEU A 78 11.85 5.36 -3.93
N ALA A 79 10.52 5.22 -3.89
CA ALA A 79 9.71 5.72 -2.78
C ALA A 79 10.06 5.02 -1.46
N GLN A 80 10.26 3.70 -1.46
CA GLN A 80 10.65 2.94 -0.28
C GLN A 80 12.04 3.37 0.23
N CYS A 81 13.02 3.53 -0.66
CA CYS A 81 14.36 4.00 -0.29
C CYS A 81 14.33 5.43 0.28
N ALA A 82 13.61 6.34 -0.38
CA ALA A 82 13.47 7.72 0.08
C ALA A 82 12.79 7.78 1.45
N LEU A 83 11.71 7.04 1.66
CA LEU A 83 11.00 6.99 2.92
C LEU A 83 11.86 6.37 4.03
N ALA A 84 12.56 5.27 3.74
CA ALA A 84 13.48 4.64 4.70
C ALA A 84 14.58 5.61 5.15
N LEU A 85 15.14 6.39 4.22
CA LEU A 85 16.14 7.41 4.52
C LEU A 85 15.57 8.51 5.43
N LEU A 86 14.40 9.06 5.09
CA LEU A 86 13.74 10.10 5.90
C LEU A 86 13.41 9.61 7.31
N LEU A 87 12.91 8.37 7.42
CA LEU A 87 12.62 7.76 8.71
C LEU A 87 13.89 7.58 9.53
N ALA A 88 14.96 7.06 8.93
CA ALA A 88 16.24 6.82 9.60
C ALA A 88 16.91 8.11 10.09
N LEU A 89 16.87 9.18 9.30
CA LEU A 89 17.56 10.43 9.63
C LEU A 89 16.77 11.35 10.55
N TYR A 90 15.45 11.40 10.43
CA TYR A 90 14.65 12.43 11.11
C TYR A 90 13.66 11.88 12.13
N VAL A 91 13.04 10.74 11.86
CA VAL A 91 11.90 10.26 12.66
C VAL A 91 12.35 9.33 13.78
N ILE A 92 13.17 8.34 13.46
CA ILE A 92 13.67 7.35 14.42
C ILE A 92 14.53 8.00 15.51
N PRO A 93 15.44 8.96 15.21
CA PRO A 93 16.24 9.61 16.25
C PRO A 93 15.41 10.47 17.21
N ALA A 94 14.32 11.08 16.74
CA ALA A 94 13.50 11.99 17.53
C ALA A 94 12.37 11.30 18.30
N THR A 95 11.76 10.25 17.73
CA THR A 95 10.50 9.66 18.23
C THR A 95 10.53 8.14 18.32
N GLY A 96 11.67 7.51 18.01
CA GLY A 96 11.82 6.07 18.02
C GLY A 96 11.02 5.34 16.93
N SER A 97 10.86 4.03 17.11
CA SER A 97 10.16 3.17 16.15
C SER A 97 8.66 3.45 16.02
N ALA A 98 8.02 3.89 17.11
CA ALA A 98 6.58 4.21 17.11
C ALA A 98 6.24 5.38 16.17
N GLY A 99 7.09 6.42 16.15
CA GLY A 99 6.92 7.55 15.23
C GLY A 99 7.05 7.15 13.76
N GLY A 100 7.93 6.19 13.44
CA GLY A 100 8.06 5.66 12.08
C GLY A 100 6.77 5.01 11.56
N PHE A 101 6.08 4.25 12.40
CA PHE A 101 4.79 3.65 12.03
C PHE A 101 3.65 4.65 11.94
N LEU A 102 3.65 5.70 12.76
CA LEU A 102 2.70 6.81 12.63
C LEU A 102 2.89 7.55 11.31
N VAL A 103 4.13 7.82 10.90
CA VAL A 103 4.42 8.44 9.60
C VAL A 103 3.94 7.55 8.45
N LEU A 104 4.17 6.23 8.52
CA LEU A 104 3.63 5.28 7.54
C LEU A 104 2.10 5.30 7.48
N ALA A 105 1.42 5.40 8.63
CA ALA A 105 -0.03 5.53 8.67
C ALA A 105 -0.51 6.83 8.00
N VAL A 106 0.16 7.96 8.24
CA VAL A 106 -0.13 9.24 7.57
C VAL A 106 0.05 9.12 6.06
N VAL A 107 1.14 8.49 5.59
CA VAL A 107 1.37 8.26 4.15
C VAL A 107 0.26 7.39 3.55
N CYS A 108 -0.24 6.38 4.27
CA CYS A 108 -1.37 5.55 3.83
C CYS A 108 -2.66 6.37 3.70
N VAL A 109 -2.94 7.24 4.67
CA VAL A 109 -4.11 8.13 4.62
C VAL A 109 -3.99 9.16 3.51
N LEU A 110 -2.83 9.76 3.30
CA LEU A 110 -2.58 10.68 2.18
C LEU A 110 -2.77 9.97 0.83
N SER A 111 -2.37 8.69 0.74
CA SER A 111 -2.57 7.87 -0.45
C SER A 111 -4.05 7.62 -0.77
N LEU A 112 -4.98 7.78 0.19
CA LEU A 112 -6.43 7.72 -0.08
C LEU A 112 -6.86 8.83 -1.03
N VAL A 113 -6.22 10.01 -0.99
CA VAL A 113 -6.50 11.11 -1.92
C VAL A 113 -6.22 10.66 -3.37
N ILE A 114 -5.17 9.87 -3.56
CA ILE A 114 -4.80 9.29 -4.87
C ILE A 114 -5.74 8.12 -5.21
N ALA A 115 -6.21 7.35 -4.23
CA ALA A 115 -7.19 6.29 -4.46
C ALA A 115 -8.51 6.81 -5.05
N PHE A 116 -8.89 8.06 -4.76
CA PHE A 116 -10.03 8.71 -5.43
C PHE A 116 -9.78 9.02 -6.90
N ALA A 117 -8.53 9.11 -7.36
CA ALA A 117 -8.17 9.30 -8.76
C ALA A 117 -8.07 7.96 -9.54
N VAL A 118 -8.15 6.81 -8.86
CA VAL A 118 -8.17 5.50 -9.52
C VAL A 118 -9.50 5.31 -10.28
N PRO A 119 -9.50 4.81 -11.53
CA PRO A 119 -10.72 4.52 -12.27
C PRO A 119 -11.67 3.58 -11.50
N ALA A 120 -12.98 3.86 -11.55
CA ALA A 120 -14.00 3.10 -10.79
C ALA A 120 -14.18 1.65 -11.30
N ASP A 121 -13.99 1.46 -12.60
CA ASP A 121 -14.10 0.19 -13.30
C ASP A 121 -12.85 -0.03 -14.16
N TYR A 122 -12.41 -1.28 -14.22
CA TYR A 122 -11.37 -1.69 -15.14
C TYR A 122 -12.03 -1.80 -16.51
N ALA A 123 -11.50 -1.11 -17.52
CA ALA A 123 -11.99 -1.23 -18.88
C ALA A 123 -11.96 -2.71 -19.32
N ASP A 124 -13.00 -3.12 -20.07
CA ASP A 124 -13.14 -4.48 -20.56
C ASP A 124 -11.88 -4.96 -21.29
N LEU A 125 -11.54 -6.24 -21.10
CA LEU A 125 -10.47 -6.89 -21.85
C LEU A 125 -10.76 -6.75 -23.35
N PRO A 126 -9.83 -6.19 -24.15
CA PRO A 126 -9.97 -6.24 -25.60
C PRO A 126 -10.00 -7.71 -26.02
N LYS A 127 -11.14 -8.10 -26.57
CA LYS A 127 -11.42 -9.39 -27.23
C LYS A 127 -10.52 -9.61 -28.44
#